data_AF-A0A6G3S3I8-F1
#
_entry.id   AF-A0A6G3S3I8-F1
#
_cell.length_a   1.000
_cell.length_b   1.000
_cell.length_c   1.000
_cell.angle_alpha   90.00
_cell.angle_beta   90.00
_cell.angle_gamma   90.00
#
_symmetry.space_group_name_H-M   'P 1'
#
loop_
_entity.id
_entity.type
_entity.pdbx_description
1 polymer ?
#
loop_
_entity_poly.entity_id
_entity_poly.type
_entity_poly.pdbx_seq_one_letter_code
_entity_poly.pdbx_strand_id
1 'polypeptide(L)'
;TAAGFRFAARVPAGGRPETARTVRFPAARFAFDWSAGRRRWLVSMDGRAAVTSDGTRLGAATVVIQYVAVEPSRFHDKLGSTTPLSRTVGSGRAVVLRDGRAYDARWERPGAEDGTAFTAGGKPLAFAPGQVWVVFAKK
;
A
#
# COMPACT_ATOMS: atom_id res chain seq x y z
N THR A 1 4.10 18.10 9.28
CA THR A 1 4.00 17.58 7.90
C THR A 1 3.32 16.22 7.93
N ALA A 2 1.98 16.19 7.79
CA ALA A 2 1.26 14.92 7.72
C ALA A 2 1.43 14.32 6.32
N ALA A 3 1.56 12.99 6.20
CA ALA A 3 1.73 12.26 4.93
C ALA A 3 0.56 12.39 3.92
N GLY A 4 -0.41 13.28 4.16
CA GLY A 4 -1.61 13.51 3.34
C GLY A 4 -2.76 12.54 3.63
N PHE A 5 -2.56 11.55 4.50
CA PHE A 5 -3.59 10.55 4.81
C PHE A 5 -4.70 11.12 5.70
N ARG A 6 -5.93 10.73 5.39
CA ARG A 6 -7.11 11.03 6.21
C ARG A 6 -7.54 9.76 6.91
N PHE A 7 -7.92 9.85 8.18
CA PHE A 7 -8.34 8.70 8.98
C PHE A 7 -9.77 8.88 9.48
N ALA A 8 -10.53 7.79 9.49
CA ALA A 8 -11.87 7.78 10.06
C ALA A 8 -12.21 6.37 10.56
N ALA A 9 -12.83 6.26 11.74
CA ALA A 9 -13.29 4.98 12.27
C ALA A 9 -14.41 4.36 11.42
N ARG A 10 -15.30 5.21 10.86
CA ARG A 10 -16.36 4.78 9.94
C ARG A 10 -15.75 4.23 8.65
N VAL A 11 -16.20 3.04 8.26
CA VAL A 11 -15.81 2.42 6.98
C VAL A 11 -16.42 3.22 5.82
N PRO A 12 -15.61 3.68 4.84
CA PRO A 12 -16.14 4.37 3.67
C PRO A 12 -17.11 3.49 2.87
N ALA A 13 -18.16 4.11 2.31
CA ALA A 13 -19.07 3.41 1.40
C ALA A 13 -18.36 2.95 0.12
N GLY A 14 -18.93 1.97 -0.57
CA GLY A 14 -18.31 1.30 -1.71
C GLY A 14 -17.24 0.29 -1.27
N GLY A 15 -16.28 0.04 -2.15
CA GLY A 15 -15.31 -1.05 -1.99
C GLY A 15 -15.96 -2.41 -2.21
N ARG A 16 -15.24 -3.32 -2.87
CA ARG A 16 -15.69 -4.70 -3.03
C ARG A 16 -15.21 -5.56 -1.86
N PRO A 17 -15.99 -6.56 -1.40
CA PRO A 17 -15.48 -7.55 -0.47
C PRO A 17 -14.22 -8.20 -1.03
N GLU A 18 -13.17 -8.22 -0.24
CA GLU A 18 -11.91 -8.86 -0.59
C GLU A 18 -11.19 -9.23 0.69
N THR A 19 -10.82 -10.50 0.84
CA THR A 19 -10.19 -11.00 2.06
C THR A 19 -8.75 -11.43 1.86
N ALA A 20 -8.25 -11.39 0.62
CA ALA A 20 -6.86 -11.71 0.31
C ALA A 20 -6.39 -10.89 -0.89
N ARG A 21 -5.15 -10.39 -0.83
CA ARG A 21 -4.46 -9.75 -1.97
C ARG A 21 -3.01 -10.16 -1.99
N THR A 22 -2.51 -10.53 -3.17
CA THR A 22 -1.08 -10.74 -3.41
C THR A 22 -0.54 -9.71 -4.39
N VAL A 23 0.63 -9.15 -4.08
CA VAL A 23 1.42 -8.28 -4.97
C VAL A 23 2.73 -8.99 -5.29
N ARG A 24 3.05 -9.14 -6.57
CA ARG A 24 4.26 -9.84 -7.04
C ARG A 24 5.22 -8.85 -7.68
N PHE A 25 6.48 -9.01 -7.32
CA PHE A 25 7.65 -8.38 -7.92
C PHE A 25 8.52 -9.48 -8.54
N PRO A 26 9.49 -9.15 -9.41
CA PRO A 26 10.35 -10.16 -10.03
C PRO A 26 11.04 -11.10 -9.04
N ALA A 27 11.45 -10.58 -7.87
CA ALA A 27 12.18 -11.32 -6.84
C ALA A 27 11.53 -11.29 -5.45
N ALA A 28 10.28 -10.81 -5.34
CA ALA A 28 9.60 -10.71 -4.04
C ALA A 28 8.08 -10.85 -4.18
N ARG A 29 7.41 -11.31 -3.13
CA ARG A 29 5.97 -11.41 -3.06
C ARG A 29 5.45 -10.94 -1.70
N PHE A 30 4.48 -10.04 -1.72
CA PHE A 30 3.70 -9.67 -0.53
C PHE A 30 2.30 -10.26 -0.63
N ALA A 31 1.81 -10.85 0.45
CA ALA A 31 0.41 -11.25 0.57
C ALA A 31 -0.23 -10.59 1.81
N PHE A 32 -1.50 -10.22 1.67
CA PHE A 32 -2.28 -9.54 2.68
C PHE A 32 -3.58 -10.30 2.87
N ASP A 33 -3.74 -10.94 4.03
CA ASP A 33 -4.93 -11.73 4.36
C ASP A 33 -5.73 -11.03 5.45
N TRP A 34 -7.02 -10.77 5.21
CA TRP A 34 -7.88 -10.11 6.18
C TRP A 34 -8.22 -11.06 7.34
N SER A 35 -7.87 -10.66 8.55
CA SER A 35 -8.33 -11.30 9.78
C SER A 35 -9.47 -10.48 10.39
N ALA A 36 -10.70 -10.98 10.28
CA ALA A 36 -11.87 -10.33 10.88
C ALA A 36 -11.74 -10.23 12.41
N GLY A 37 -11.29 -11.31 13.07
CA GLY A 37 -11.11 -11.35 14.53
C GLY A 37 -10.07 -10.35 15.04
N ARG A 38 -8.99 -10.11 14.28
CA ARG A 38 -7.98 -9.11 14.62
C ARG A 38 -8.27 -7.72 14.05
N ARG A 39 -9.21 -7.63 13.12
CA ARG A 39 -9.49 -6.43 12.31
C ARG A 39 -8.25 -5.87 11.63
N ARG A 40 -7.42 -6.75 11.07
CA ARG A 40 -6.13 -6.40 10.42
C ARG A 40 -5.87 -7.25 9.18
N TRP A 41 -5.16 -6.66 8.23
CA TRP A 41 -4.54 -7.34 7.08
C TRP A 41 -3.20 -7.93 7.50
N LEU A 42 -3.14 -9.25 7.61
CA LEU A 42 -1.95 -9.99 8.02
C LEU A 42 -0.96 -10.06 6.86
N VAL A 43 0.30 -9.71 7.12
CA VAL A 43 1.29 -9.51 6.06
C VAL A 43 2.17 -10.74 5.89
N SER A 44 2.22 -11.37 4.74
CA SER A 44 3.20 -12.43 4.43
C SER A 44 4.20 -11.94 3.39
N MET A 45 5.47 -12.30 3.54
CA MET A 45 6.54 -12.01 2.57
C MET A 45 7.12 -13.33 2.10
N ASP A 46 7.19 -13.52 0.78
CA ASP A 46 7.78 -14.69 0.13
C ASP A 46 7.21 -16.03 0.65
N GLY A 47 5.91 -16.02 0.96
CA GLY A 47 5.17 -17.18 1.47
C GLY A 47 5.32 -17.43 2.97
N ARG A 48 6.07 -16.61 3.70
CA ARG A 48 6.24 -16.72 5.15
C ARG A 48 5.49 -15.61 5.87
N ALA A 49 4.98 -15.94 7.05
CA ALA A 49 4.37 -14.96 7.93
C ALA A 49 5.41 -13.92 8.35
N ALA A 50 5.26 -12.66 7.94
CA ALA A 50 6.05 -11.56 8.47
C ALA A 50 5.71 -11.31 9.96
N VAL A 51 6.77 -11.22 10.76
CA VAL A 51 6.72 -11.01 12.20
C VAL A 51 7.70 -9.91 12.59
N THR A 52 7.46 -9.24 13.72
CA THR A 52 8.45 -8.39 14.40
C THR A 52 9.57 -9.23 15.00
N SER A 53 10.64 -8.59 15.50
CA SER A 53 11.79 -9.27 16.12
C SER A 53 11.43 -10.11 17.35
N ASP A 54 10.32 -9.80 18.01
CA ASP A 54 9.76 -10.56 19.15
C ASP A 54 8.79 -11.68 18.72
N GLY A 55 8.58 -11.89 17.41
CA GLY A 55 7.70 -12.92 16.87
C GLY A 55 6.24 -12.47 16.66
N THR A 56 5.87 -11.22 16.95
CA THR A 56 4.49 -10.74 16.77
C THR A 56 4.09 -10.66 15.29
N ARG A 57 2.98 -11.30 14.93
CA ARG A 57 2.42 -11.31 13.56
C ARG A 57 2.05 -9.89 13.08
N LEU A 58 2.75 -9.41 12.04
CA LEU A 58 2.49 -8.11 11.42
C LEU A 58 1.07 -8.03 10.83
N GLY A 59 0.42 -6.89 11.05
CA GLY A 59 -0.97 -6.67 10.66
C GLY A 59 -1.31 -5.18 10.46
N ALA A 60 -1.62 -4.79 9.23
CA ALA A 60 -1.97 -3.43 8.88
C ALA A 60 -3.47 -3.17 9.05
N ALA A 61 -3.86 -1.98 9.51
CA ALA A 61 -5.26 -1.55 9.48
C ALA A 61 -5.66 -1.15 8.05
N THR A 62 -4.72 -0.63 7.27
CA THR A 62 -4.90 -0.28 5.86
C THR A 62 -3.67 -0.68 5.05
N VAL A 63 -3.87 -1.28 3.88
CA VAL A 63 -2.81 -1.54 2.90
C VAL A 63 -3.10 -0.73 1.65
N VAL A 64 -2.12 -0.02 1.14
CA VAL A 64 -2.18 0.75 -0.10
C VAL A 64 -1.26 0.08 -1.11
N ILE A 65 -1.80 -0.35 -2.24
CA ILE A 65 -1.02 -0.77 -3.39
C ILE A 65 -1.03 0.41 -4.36
N GLN A 66 0.06 1.18 -4.35
CA GLN A 66 0.20 2.39 -5.15
C GLN A 66 0.95 2.08 -6.44
N TYR A 67 0.28 2.19 -7.58
CA TYR A 67 0.90 1.94 -8.88
C TYR A 67 1.67 3.17 -9.34
N VAL A 68 2.98 3.00 -9.52
CA VAL A 68 3.94 4.06 -9.88
C VAL A 68 4.71 3.69 -11.13
N ALA A 69 5.29 4.68 -11.80
CA ALA A 69 6.33 4.41 -12.79
C ALA A 69 7.60 3.97 -12.05
N VAL A 70 8.16 2.83 -12.49
CA VAL A 70 9.45 2.32 -12.02
C VAL A 70 10.41 2.38 -13.20
N GLU A 71 11.44 3.20 -13.08
CA GLU A 71 12.44 3.42 -14.11
C GLU A 71 13.82 2.97 -13.62
N PRO A 72 14.72 2.53 -14.52
CA PRO A 72 16.12 2.33 -14.15
C PRO A 72 16.68 3.66 -13.64
N SER A 73 17.25 3.70 -12.44
CA SER A 73 17.94 4.91 -11.97
C SER A 73 19.32 5.04 -12.63
N ARG A 74 19.92 6.23 -12.51
CA ARG A 74 21.33 6.47 -12.86
C ARG A 74 22.34 5.85 -11.90
N PHE A 75 21.86 5.24 -10.80
CA PHE A 75 22.70 4.64 -9.77
C PHE A 75 22.80 3.13 -9.99
N HIS A 76 24.04 2.69 -10.17
CA HIS A 76 24.41 1.29 -10.26
C HIS A 76 24.97 0.84 -8.91
N ASP A 77 24.64 -0.38 -8.49
CA ASP A 77 25.42 -1.01 -7.44
C ASP A 77 26.85 -1.31 -7.94
N LYS A 78 27.74 -1.72 -7.02
CA LYS A 78 29.14 -2.03 -7.36
C LYS A 78 29.29 -3.17 -8.39
N LEU A 79 28.21 -3.92 -8.67
CA LEU A 79 28.18 -5.08 -9.55
C LEU A 79 27.39 -4.81 -10.84
N GLY A 80 26.97 -3.56 -11.10
CA GLY A 80 26.31 -3.11 -12.33
C GLY A 80 24.78 -3.22 -12.34
N SER A 81 24.14 -3.67 -11.26
CA SER A 81 22.68 -3.74 -11.17
C SER A 81 22.09 -2.34 -10.98
N THR A 82 21.17 -1.95 -11.87
CA THR A 82 20.50 -0.65 -11.77
C THR A 82 19.53 -0.62 -10.59
N THR A 83 19.70 0.32 -9.67
CA THR A 83 18.72 0.55 -8.60
C THR A 83 17.43 1.08 -9.24
N PRO A 84 16.25 0.46 -9.03
CA PRO A 84 15.00 0.98 -9.56
C PRO A 84 14.60 2.29 -8.86
N LEU A 85 14.23 3.31 -9.63
CA LEU A 85 13.65 4.56 -9.14
C LEU A 85 12.12 4.51 -9.25
N SER A 86 11.45 4.53 -8.11
CA SER A 86 9.99 4.68 -8.04
C SER A 86 9.59 6.14 -8.06
N ARG A 87 8.88 6.60 -9.12
CA ARG A 87 8.38 7.97 -9.19
C ARG A 87 7.11 8.12 -8.34
N THR A 88 7.26 8.70 -7.15
CA THR A 88 6.17 8.86 -6.17
C THR A 88 5.52 10.24 -6.17
N VAL A 89 6.06 11.21 -6.90
CA VAL A 89 5.44 12.51 -7.19
C VAL A 89 4.66 12.40 -8.50
N GLY A 90 3.46 12.95 -8.55
CA GLY A 90 2.53 12.85 -9.67
C GLY A 90 1.20 12.25 -9.24
N SER A 91 0.59 11.47 -10.13
CA SER A 91 -0.69 10.81 -9.86
C SER A 91 -0.79 9.45 -10.54
N GLY A 92 -1.70 8.60 -10.05
CA GLY A 92 -1.84 7.26 -10.59
C GLY A 92 -3.02 6.49 -10.02
N ARG A 93 -3.05 5.19 -10.30
CA ARG A 93 -4.03 4.26 -9.73
C ARG A 93 -3.51 3.68 -8.43
N ALA A 94 -4.42 3.36 -7.52
CA ALA A 94 -4.12 2.59 -6.33
C ALA A 94 -5.24 1.58 -6.05
N VAL A 95 -4.91 0.55 -5.28
CA VAL A 95 -5.91 -0.27 -4.59
C VAL A 95 -5.68 -0.07 -3.10
N VAL A 96 -6.73 0.32 -2.37
CA VAL A 96 -6.66 0.47 -0.91
C VAL A 96 -7.46 -0.66 -0.27
N LEU A 97 -6.79 -1.46 0.54
CA LEU A 97 -7.38 -2.54 1.31
C LEU A 97 -7.68 -2.06 2.72
N ARG A 98 -8.92 -2.22 3.17
CA ARG A 98 -9.40 -1.76 4.47
C ARG A 98 -10.65 -2.57 4.89
N ASP A 99 -10.71 -2.99 6.16
CA ASP A 99 -11.89 -3.65 6.75
C ASP A 99 -12.43 -4.84 5.88
N GLY A 100 -11.55 -5.66 5.32
CA GLY A 100 -11.93 -6.78 4.45
C GLY A 100 -12.53 -6.37 3.10
N ARG A 101 -12.18 -5.18 2.62
CA ARG A 101 -12.61 -4.64 1.33
C ARG A 101 -11.45 -4.07 0.55
N ALA A 102 -11.59 -4.07 -0.77
CA ALA A 102 -10.72 -3.38 -1.71
C ALA A 102 -11.43 -2.21 -2.38
N TYR A 103 -10.78 -1.04 -2.37
CA TYR A 103 -11.24 0.18 -3.01
C TYR A 103 -10.32 0.50 -4.19
N ASP A 104 -10.88 0.54 -5.40
CA ASP A 104 -10.14 1.08 -6.55
C ASP A 104 -10.08 2.59 -6.39
N ALA A 105 -8.85 3.10 -6.29
CA ALA A 105 -8.57 4.47 -5.91
C ALA A 105 -7.65 5.16 -6.91
N ARG A 106 -7.59 6.49 -6.83
CA ARG A 106 -6.58 7.33 -7.45
C ARG A 106 -5.71 7.93 -6.35
N TRP A 107 -4.41 8.04 -6.61
CA TRP A 107 -3.49 8.76 -5.74
C TRP A 107 -2.96 10.00 -6.45
N GLU A 108 -2.68 11.04 -5.68
CA GLU A 108 -2.07 12.28 -6.14
C GLU A 108 -1.11 12.82 -5.08
N ARG A 109 0.08 13.22 -5.53
CA ARG A 109 1.11 13.87 -4.72
C ARG A 109 1.76 14.96 -5.59
N PRO A 110 1.34 16.23 -5.49
CA PRO A 110 1.76 17.28 -6.41
C PRO A 110 3.27 17.57 -6.39
N GLY A 111 3.89 17.55 -5.21
CA GLY A 111 5.32 17.81 -5.02
C GLY A 111 5.99 16.83 -4.04
N ALA A 112 7.33 16.91 -3.97
CA ALA A 112 8.12 16.06 -3.09
C ALA A 112 7.86 16.33 -1.60
N GLU A 113 7.55 17.57 -1.23
CA GLU A 113 7.22 17.94 0.15
C GLU A 113 5.73 17.76 0.49
N ASP A 114 4.91 17.37 -0.49
CA ASP A 114 3.48 17.18 -0.31
C ASP A 114 3.14 15.77 0.17
N GLY A 115 2.02 15.69 0.90
CA GLY A 115 1.37 14.44 1.23
C GLY A 115 0.72 13.78 0.01
N THR A 116 0.43 12.48 0.12
CA THR A 116 -0.29 11.73 -0.92
C THR A 116 -1.78 11.64 -0.58
N ALA A 117 -2.63 12.20 -1.42
CA ALA A 117 -4.08 12.10 -1.30
C ALA A 117 -4.62 10.88 -2.04
N PHE A 118 -5.66 10.25 -1.49
CA PHE A 118 -6.34 9.11 -2.11
C PHE A 118 -7.83 9.40 -2.28
N THR A 119 -8.37 9.09 -3.46
CA THR A 119 -9.79 9.24 -3.78
C THR A 119 -10.36 7.95 -4.37
N ALA A 120 -11.61 7.64 -4.06
CA ALA A 120 -12.36 6.53 -4.64
C ALA A 120 -13.77 7.02 -5.01
N GLY A 121 -14.24 6.73 -6.22
CA GLY A 121 -15.51 7.25 -6.73
C GLY A 121 -15.59 8.79 -6.69
N GLY A 122 -14.46 9.48 -6.91
CA GLY A 122 -14.36 10.94 -6.87
C GLY A 122 -14.37 11.58 -5.48
N LYS A 123 -14.47 10.79 -4.40
CA LYS A 123 -14.48 11.29 -3.02
C LYS A 123 -13.19 10.95 -2.28
N PRO A 124 -12.75 11.78 -1.31
CA PRO A 124 -11.63 11.43 -0.44
C PRO A 124 -11.84 10.08 0.25
N LEU A 125 -10.84 9.21 0.19
CA LEU A 125 -10.88 7.91 0.83
C LEU A 125 -10.15 7.96 2.18
N ALA A 126 -10.87 7.71 3.27
CA ALA A 126 -10.29 7.67 4.61
C ALA A 126 -9.73 6.28 4.95
N PHE A 127 -8.54 6.25 5.54
CA PHE A 127 -7.87 5.06 6.05
C PHE A 127 -8.37 4.69 7.46
N ALA A 128 -8.22 3.41 7.81
CA ALA A 128 -8.54 2.95 9.15
C ALA A 128 -7.49 3.49 10.13
N PRO A 129 -7.89 3.98 11.32
CA PRO A 129 -6.92 4.35 12.35
C PRO A 129 -6.00 3.16 12.68
N GLY A 130 -4.69 3.38 12.59
CA GLY A 130 -3.68 2.36 12.85
C GLY A 130 -2.60 2.30 11.78
N GLN A 131 -1.87 1.19 11.78
CA GLN A 131 -0.74 0.99 10.88
C GLN A 131 -1.19 0.98 9.40
N VAL A 132 -0.50 1.76 8.58
CA VAL A 132 -0.66 1.80 7.13
C VAL A 132 0.55 1.13 6.48
N TRP A 133 0.30 0.22 5.55
CA TRP A 133 1.34 -0.38 4.69
C TRP A 133 1.19 0.15 3.28
N VAL A 134 2.24 0.76 2.72
CA VAL A 134 2.25 1.23 1.33
C VAL A 134 3.19 0.35 0.52
N VAL A 135 2.66 -0.27 -0.53
CA VAL A 135 3.40 -1.10 -1.48
C VAL A 135 3.42 -0.37 -2.82
N PHE A 136 4.61 0.05 -3.25
CA PHE A 136 4.78 0.63 -4.59
C PHE A 136 4.89 -0.49 -5.61
N ALA A 137 3.88 -0.62 -6.47
CA ALA A 137 3.86 -1.59 -7.56
C ALA A 137 4.12 -0.90 -8.90
N LYS A 138 4.77 -1.59 -9.84
CA LYS A 138 4.92 -1.08 -11.20
C LYS A 138 3.56 -1.02 -11.89
N LYS A 139 3.24 0.13 -12.50
CA LYS A 139 2.03 0.32 -13.30
C LYS A 139 2.06 -0.45 -14.62
#